data_AF-R5AZA9-F1
#
_entry.id   AF-R5AZA9-F1
#
_cell.length_a   1.000
_cell.length_b   1.000
_cell.length_c   1.000
_cell.angle_alpha   90.00
_cell.angle_beta   90.00
_cell.angle_gamma   90.00
#
_symmetry.space_group_name_H-M   'P 1'
#
loop_
_entity.id
_entity.type
_entity.pdbx_description
1 polymer ?
#
loop_
_entity_poly.entity_id
_entity_poly.type
_entity_poly.pdbx_seq_one_letter_code
_entity_poly.pdbx_strand_id
1 'polypeptide(L)'
;MSQNRLHPTDRVKVVVSLGSETYIFHGSGFNTIDEAIRTAFDASPFSNVNIEDCVFTVQNIDTATSARYRVNAGNNVRILPVE
;
A
#
# COMPACT_ATOMS: atom_id res chain seq x y z
N MET A 1 12.41 0.54 13.33
CA MET A 1 11.46 1.40 12.58
C MET A 1 10.07 1.08 13.06
N SER A 2 9.47 2.02 13.79
CA SER A 2 8.21 1.84 14.51
C SER A 2 7.06 1.58 13.53
N GLN A 3 6.13 0.71 13.92
CA GLN A 3 4.98 0.29 13.13
C GLN A 3 4.36 1.45 12.34
N ASN A 4 4.34 1.34 11.01
CA ASN A 4 3.52 2.18 10.12
C ASN A 4 2.04 1.87 10.40
N ARG A 5 1.56 2.30 11.56
CA ARG A 5 0.19 2.10 12.01
C ARG A 5 -0.63 3.23 11.40
N LEU A 6 -1.65 2.86 10.64
CA LEU A 6 -2.61 3.83 10.12
C LEU A 6 -3.69 4.07 11.17
N HIS A 7 -4.11 5.32 11.31
CA HIS A 7 -5.33 5.70 11.99
C HIS A 7 -6.42 5.98 10.95
N PRO A 8 -7.70 5.70 11.24
CA PRO A 8 -8.79 5.91 10.30
C PRO A 8 -8.98 7.39 9.92
N THR A 9 -8.50 8.33 10.73
CA THR A 9 -8.49 9.76 10.39
C THR A 9 -7.35 10.16 9.47
N ASP A 10 -6.34 9.30 9.29
CA ASP A 10 -5.19 9.59 8.45
C ASP A 10 -5.57 9.62 6.98
N ARG A 11 -4.97 10.57 6.26
CA ARG A 11 -5.00 10.57 4.81
C ARG A 11 -3.84 9.75 4.29
N VAL A 12 -4.18 8.74 3.50
CA VAL A 12 -3.22 7.75 3.00
C VAL A 12 -3.14 7.85 1.49
N LYS A 13 -1.92 7.92 0.99
CA LYS A 13 -1.60 7.76 -0.42
C LYS A 13 -0.98 6.38 -0.59
N VAL A 14 -1.56 5.57 -1.48
CA VAL A 14 -1.00 4.27 -1.86
C VAL A 14 -0.56 4.36 -3.31
N VAL A 15 0.71 4.12 -3.56
CA VAL A 15 1.24 3.95 -4.92
C VAL A 15 1.35 2.45 -5.19
N VAL A 16 0.57 1.97 -6.14
CA VAL A 16 0.65 0.60 -6.64
C VAL A 16 1.58 0.60 -7.85
N SER A 17 2.64 -0.20 -7.82
CA SER A 17 3.62 -0.30 -8.90
C SER A 17 3.66 -1.71 -9.45
N LEU A 18 3.52 -1.84 -10.76
CA LEU A 18 3.66 -3.09 -11.52
C LEU A 18 4.72 -2.87 -12.60
N GLY A 19 5.96 -3.30 -12.33
CA GLY A 19 7.09 -3.00 -13.21
C GLY A 19 7.29 -1.49 -13.41
N SER A 20 7.05 -1.01 -14.63
CA SER A 20 7.13 0.42 -14.98
C SER A 20 5.81 1.18 -14.82
N GLU A 21 4.70 0.46 -14.70
CA GLU A 21 3.39 1.08 -14.54
C GLU A 21 3.13 1.42 -13.07
N THR A 22 2.53 2.59 -12.82
CA THR A 22 2.17 3.00 -11.47
C THR A 22 0.77 3.57 -11.44
N TYR A 23 0.02 3.25 -10.39
CA TYR A 23 -1.28 3.79 -10.10
C TYR A 23 -1.24 4.44 -8.72
N ILE A 24 -1.85 5.63 -8.59
CA ILE A 24 -1.88 6.38 -7.35
C ILE A 24 -3.31 6.40 -6.83
N PHE A 25 -3.48 5.83 -5.65
CA PHE A 25 -4.73 5.84 -4.91
C PHE A 25 -4.62 6.78 -3.72
N HIS A 26 -5.70 7.51 -3.45
CA HIS A 26 -5.85 8.36 -2.28
C HIS A 26 -7.09 7.91 -1.50
N GLY A 27 -6.94 7.70 -0.20
CA GLY A 27 -8.06 7.34 0.66
C GLY A 27 -7.80 7.67 2.13
N SER A 28 -8.82 7.47 2.93
CA SER A 28 -8.80 7.61 4.39
C SER A 28 -9.78 6.60 5.00
N GLY A 29 -9.81 6.48 6.32
CA GLY A 29 -10.67 5.51 7.01
C GLY A 29 -9.99 4.16 7.26
N PHE A 30 -8.72 4.01 6.89
CA PHE A 30 -8.02 2.74 6.99
C PHE A 30 -7.53 2.46 8.42
N ASN A 31 -7.83 1.26 8.92
CA ASN A 31 -7.34 0.81 10.23
C ASN A 31 -6.01 0.06 10.13
N THR A 32 -5.68 -0.47 8.95
CA THR A 32 -4.47 -1.24 8.71
C THR A 32 -3.88 -0.97 7.33
N ILE A 33 -2.57 -1.23 7.20
CA ILE A 33 -1.86 -1.14 5.92
C ILE A 33 -2.42 -2.13 4.89
N ASP A 34 -2.78 -3.34 5.33
CA ASP A 34 -3.34 -4.37 4.46
C ASP A 34 -4.66 -3.91 3.82
N GLU A 35 -5.55 -3.32 4.60
CA GLU A 35 -6.82 -2.77 4.10
C GLU A 35 -6.60 -1.67 3.06
N ALA A 36 -5.66 -0.74 3.32
CA ALA A 36 -5.31 0.32 2.38
C ALA A 36 -4.73 -0.25 1.07
N ILE A 37 -3.85 -1.25 1.17
CA ILE A 37 -3.23 -1.91 0.01
C ILE A 37 -4.27 -2.63 -0.84
N ARG A 38 -5.15 -3.42 -0.22
CA ARG A 38 -6.18 -4.18 -0.95
C ARG A 38 -7.18 -3.26 -1.62
N THR A 39 -7.61 -2.21 -0.93
CA THR A 39 -8.52 -1.20 -1.50
C THR A 39 -7.88 -0.49 -2.68
N ALA A 40 -6.60 -0.10 -2.56
CA ALA A 40 -5.88 0.54 -3.66
C ALA A 40 -5.66 -0.41 -4.84
N PHE A 41 -5.40 -1.68 -4.59
CA PHE A 41 -5.23 -2.70 -5.64
C PHE A 41 -6.54 -2.97 -6.39
N ASP A 42 -7.65 -3.13 -5.67
CA ASP A 42 -8.99 -3.33 -6.24
C ASP A 42 -9.42 -2.14 -7.12
N ALA A 43 -9.15 -0.92 -6.67
CA ALA A 43 -9.40 0.31 -7.42
C ALA A 43 -8.42 0.54 -8.59
N SER A 44 -7.31 -0.18 -8.64
CA SER A 44 -6.29 -0.01 -9.67
C SER A 44 -6.65 -0.76 -10.96
N PRO A 45 -6.10 -0.35 -12.12
CA PRO A 45 -6.22 -1.14 -13.36
C PRO A 45 -5.50 -2.50 -13.28
N PHE A 46 -4.73 -2.74 -12.22
CA PHE A 46 -4.00 -3.99 -11.99
C PHE A 46 -4.84 -5.04 -11.25
N SER A 47 -6.13 -4.79 -10.99
CA SER A 47 -7.01 -5.75 -10.29
C SER A 47 -7.08 -7.15 -10.94
N ASN A 48 -6.73 -7.26 -12.23
CA ASN A 48 -6.65 -8.54 -12.96
C ASN A 48 -5.28 -9.23 -12.90
N VAL A 49 -4.26 -8.63 -12.27
CA VAL A 49 -2.91 -9.23 -12.14
C VAL A 49 -2.73 -9.89 -10.78
N ASN A 50 -1.65 -10.64 -10.61
CA ASN A 50 -1.32 -11.16 -9.27
C ASN A 50 -0.83 -10.01 -8.39
N ILE A 51 -1.55 -9.74 -7.29
CA ILE A 51 -1.19 -8.71 -6.29
C ILE A 51 0.24 -8.89 -5.74
N GLU A 52 0.78 -10.10 -5.81
CA GLU A 52 2.15 -10.43 -5.41
C GLU A 52 3.23 -9.85 -6.32
N ASP A 53 2.89 -9.55 -7.57
CA ASP A 53 3.80 -8.89 -8.51
C ASP A 53 3.86 -7.38 -8.27
N CYS A 54 2.83 -6.84 -7.61
CA CYS A 54 2.75 -5.42 -7.29
C CYS A 54 3.59 -5.06 -6.05
N VAL A 55 4.23 -3.89 -6.12
CA VAL A 55 4.85 -3.23 -4.98
C VAL A 55 3.97 -2.07 -4.56
N PHE A 56 3.70 -1.97 -3.26
CA PHE A 56 2.83 -0.96 -2.68
C PHE A 56 3.64 0.01 -1.83
N THR A 57 3.68 1.27 -2.20
CA THR A 57 4.22 2.31 -1.33
C THR A 57 3.07 2.99 -0.60
N VAL A 58 2.98 2.78 0.71
CA VAL A 58 1.96 3.42 1.53
C VAL A 58 2.60 4.61 2.24
N GLN A 59 2.07 5.80 1.95
CA GLN A 59 2.45 7.06 2.56
C GLN A 59 1.27 7.59 3.37
N ASN A 60 1.50 7.80 4.66
CA ASN A 60 0.65 8.62 5.49
C ASN A 60 1.00 10.09 5.22
N ILE A 61 0.04 10.83 4.67
CA ILE A 61 0.22 12.24 4.29
C ILE A 61 0.29 13.12 5.54
N ASP A 62 -0.44 12.76 6.59
CA ASP A 62 -0.54 13.56 7.82
C ASP A 62 0.75 13.51 8.63
N THR A 63 1.34 12.31 8.76
CA THR A 63 2.59 12.09 9.48
C THR A 63 3.83 12.11 8.59
N ALA A 64 3.67 12.36 7.29
CA ALA A 64 4.71 12.29 6.25
C ALA A 64 5.54 10.98 6.26
N THR A 65 4.99 9.90 6.84
CA THR A 65 5.68 8.62 6.98
C THR A 65 5.35 7.72 5.80
N SER A 66 6.35 7.09 5.20
CA SER A 66 6.14 6.18 4.07
C SER A 66 6.92 4.89 4.23
N ALA A 67 6.32 3.79 3.79
CA ALA A 67 6.97 2.48 3.73
C ALA A 67 6.54 1.72 2.47
N ARG A 68 7.42 0.83 2.00
CA ARG A 68 7.15 -0.06 0.87
C ARG A 68 6.71 -1.42 1.37
N TYR A 69 5.79 -2.03 0.65
CA TYR A 69 5.16 -3.28 1.00
C TYR A 69 5.00 -4.17 -0.22
N ARG A 70 4.96 -5.48 0.02
CA ARG A 70 4.63 -6.49 -0.98
C ARG A 70 3.74 -7.55 -0.35
N VAL A 71 2.78 -8.06 -1.13
CA VAL A 71 1.98 -9.22 -0.74
C VAL A 71 2.75 -10.48 -1.15
N ASN A 72 2.86 -11.46 -0.26
CA ASN A 72 3.48 -12.76 -0.59
C ASN A 72 2.42 -13.81 -0.99
N ALA A 73 2.88 -14.97 -1.46
CA ALA A 73 2.04 -16.11 -1.86
C ALA A 73 1.14 -16.67 -0.75
N GLY A 74 1.38 -16.27 0.50
CA GLY A 74 0.51 -16.59 1.63
C GLY A 74 -0.53 -15.51 1.93
N ASN A 75 -0.74 -14.54 1.02
CA ASN A 75 -1.61 -13.38 1.21
C ASN A 75 -1.25 -12.48 2.41
N ASN A 76 0.02 -12.49 2.82
CA ASN A 76 0.51 -11.64 3.91
C ASN A 76 1.26 -10.44 3.34
N VAL A 77 0.93 -9.25 3.86
CA VAL A 77 1.66 -8.02 3.58
C VAL A 77 2.99 -8.03 4.35
N ARG A 78 4.10 -7.87 3.64
CA ARG A 78 5.43 -7.68 4.23
C ARG A 78 6.00 -6.32 3.88
N ILE A 79 6.60 -5.68 4.88
CA ILE A 79 7.37 -4.46 4.68
C ILE A 79 8.67 -4.79 3.96
N LEU A 80 9.01 -3.98 2.96
CA LEU A 80 10.29 -4.03 2.27
C LEU A 80 11.24 -3.03 2.95
N PRO A 81 12.52 -3.38 3.14
CA PRO A 81 13.51 -2.43 3.64
C PRO A 81 13.62 -1.24 2.67
N VAL A 82 13.76 -0.04 3.24
CA VAL A 82 14.18 1.14 2.48
C VAL A 82 15.71 1.04 2.34
N GLU A 83 16.23 1.21 1.12
CA GLU A 83 17.68 1.29 0.85
C GLU A 83 18.32 2.48 1.59
#